data_AF-A0A843KVM4-F1
#
_entry.id   AF-A0A843KVM4-F1
#
_cell.length_a   1.000
_cell.length_b   1.000
_cell.length_c   1.000
_cell.angle_alpha   90.00
_cell.angle_beta   90.00
_cell.angle_gamma   90.00
#
_symmetry.space_group_name_H-M   'P 1'
#
loop_
_entity.id
_entity.type
_entity.pdbx_description
1 polymer ?
#
loop_
_entity_poly.entity_id
_entity_poly.type
_entity_poly.pdbx_seq_one_letter_code
_entity_poly.pdbx_strand_id
1 'polypeptide(L)'
;EIHHLPHASCDVAEYVRRMGAKTNMVGLARGFGKRIAQLNDEERDVINEHDLAVYLLGDFETCIEHKFPILRRGIHVPIIVLGGPSTETLMRIIDPPVDGYVGNVGRFMHRTKESEELDMLDQVVTEITRVLDKKREAIAKDPPSVSPARLMDIISSQVDEIHEVLSPTPITVQMTGLRVKLPYDRFAPLLKEIVIEEGITIGEVAEILPSRMRDYILLRIKPFSETNIMV
;
A
#
# COMPACT_ATOMS: atom_id res chain seq x y z
N GLU A 1 -14.59 19.84 -15.24
CA GLU A 1 -13.98 20.50 -14.07
C GLU A 1 -12.89 19.57 -13.54
N ILE A 2 -11.62 19.98 -13.57
CA ILE A 2 -10.51 19.13 -13.08
C ILE A 2 -10.59 19.12 -11.56
N HIS A 3 -10.90 17.96 -10.99
CA HIS A 3 -11.12 17.82 -9.57
C HIS A 3 -9.80 17.50 -8.88
N HIS A 4 -9.15 18.54 -8.34
CA HIS A 4 -7.94 18.38 -7.55
C HIS A 4 -8.27 17.72 -6.20
N LEU A 5 -7.48 16.71 -5.83
CA LEU A 5 -7.47 16.15 -4.48
C LEU A 5 -7.08 17.24 -3.45
N PRO A 6 -7.54 17.15 -2.18
CA PRO A 6 -7.13 18.10 -1.14
C PRO A 6 -5.61 18.20 -1.03
N HIS A 7 -5.09 19.41 -0.83
CA HIS A 7 -3.65 19.66 -0.78
C HIS A 7 -2.93 18.75 0.22
N ALA A 8 -3.46 18.63 1.45
CA ALA A 8 -2.94 17.72 2.47
C ALA A 8 -2.72 16.27 1.98
N SER A 9 -3.64 15.71 1.18
CA SER A 9 -3.47 14.35 0.65
C SER A 9 -2.36 14.26 -0.40
N CYS A 10 -2.23 15.28 -1.24
CA CYS A 10 -1.15 15.37 -2.23
C CYS A 10 0.20 15.58 -1.55
N ASP A 11 0.27 16.42 -0.52
CA ASP A 11 1.49 16.76 0.20
C ASP A 11 2.01 15.53 0.96
N VAL A 12 1.15 14.80 1.69
CA VAL A 12 1.53 13.51 2.31
C VAL A 12 2.01 12.50 1.26
N ALA A 13 1.28 12.36 0.14
CA ALA A 13 1.64 11.41 -0.90
C ALA A 13 2.97 11.77 -1.59
N GLU A 14 3.26 13.05 -1.79
CA GLU A 14 4.53 13.54 -2.33
C GLU A 14 5.67 13.35 -1.32
N TYR A 15 5.45 13.69 -0.05
CA TYR A 15 6.46 13.59 0.99
C TYR A 15 6.91 12.14 1.20
N VAL A 16 5.96 11.21 1.31
CA VAL A 16 6.24 9.79 1.47
C VAL A 16 6.91 9.21 0.20
N ARG A 17 6.61 9.72 -1.00
CA ARG A 17 7.34 9.36 -2.24
C ARG A 17 8.81 9.80 -2.20
N ARG A 18 9.12 10.97 -1.65
CA ARG A 18 10.51 11.44 -1.49
C ARG A 18 11.32 10.50 -0.59
N MET A 19 10.65 9.84 0.35
CA MET A 19 11.24 8.80 1.22
C MET A 19 11.30 7.41 0.56
N GLY A 20 11.02 7.31 -0.75
CA GLY A 20 11.17 6.08 -1.54
C GLY A 20 9.89 5.27 -1.74
N ALA A 21 8.78 5.66 -1.13
CA ALA A 21 7.53 4.92 -1.26
C ALA A 21 6.91 5.05 -2.66
N LYS A 22 6.16 4.02 -3.06
CA LYS A 22 5.27 4.06 -4.22
C LYS A 22 3.85 4.22 -3.71
N THR A 23 3.25 5.38 -4.00
CA THR A 23 1.95 5.74 -3.44
C THR A 23 0.88 5.83 -4.52
N ASN A 24 -0.25 5.20 -4.22
CA ASN A 24 -1.49 5.31 -4.95
C ASN A 24 -2.48 6.08 -4.09
N MET A 25 -3.24 7.00 -4.70
CA MET A 25 -4.24 7.79 -3.98
C MET A 25 -5.63 7.34 -4.39
N VAL A 26 -6.47 7.00 -3.41
CA VAL A 26 -7.88 6.70 -3.60
C VAL A 26 -8.68 7.86 -2.99
N GLY A 27 -9.44 8.56 -3.84
CA GLY A 27 -10.32 9.65 -3.41
C GLY A 27 -11.74 9.16 -3.26
N LEU A 28 -12.43 9.57 -2.18
CA LEU A 28 -13.85 9.21 -2.01
C LEU A 28 -14.73 9.79 -3.12
N ALA A 29 -15.67 8.98 -3.60
CA ALA A 29 -16.70 9.39 -4.53
C ALA A 29 -17.47 10.61 -4.01
N ARG A 30 -17.88 11.51 -4.92
CA ARG A 30 -18.64 12.72 -4.58
C ARG A 30 -20.11 12.42 -4.29
N GLY A 31 -20.83 13.43 -3.79
CA GLY A 31 -22.29 13.36 -3.62
C GLY A 31 -22.71 12.30 -2.60
N PHE A 32 -23.60 11.40 -3.01
CA PHE A 32 -24.13 10.35 -2.14
C PHE A 32 -23.04 9.40 -1.63
N GLY A 33 -22.06 9.03 -2.47
CA GLY A 33 -20.94 8.17 -2.09
C GLY A 33 -20.12 8.73 -0.91
N LYS A 34 -19.88 10.05 -0.90
CA LYS A 34 -19.24 10.75 0.24
C LYS A 34 -20.08 10.68 1.52
N ARG A 35 -21.42 10.69 1.40
CA ARG A 35 -22.33 10.65 2.56
C ARG A 35 -22.26 9.30 3.24
N ILE A 36 -22.26 8.22 2.46
CA ILE A 36 -22.22 6.85 2.97
C ILE A 36 -20.80 6.31 3.19
N ALA A 37 -19.76 7.08 2.84
CA ALA A 37 -18.36 6.71 3.01
C ALA A 37 -18.04 5.33 2.41
N GLN A 38 -18.59 5.05 1.23
CA GLN A 38 -18.51 3.75 0.61
C GLN A 38 -17.28 3.67 -0.31
N LEU A 39 -16.44 2.68 -0.05
CA LEU A 39 -15.53 2.10 -1.04
C LEU A 39 -16.24 0.94 -1.73
N ASN A 40 -15.99 0.74 -3.02
CA ASN A 40 -16.41 -0.49 -3.71
C ASN A 40 -15.39 -1.63 -3.43
N ASP A 41 -15.73 -2.85 -3.84
CA ASP A 41 -14.88 -4.01 -3.53
C ASP A 41 -13.57 -4.00 -4.34
N GLU A 42 -13.57 -3.45 -5.55
CA GLU A 42 -12.37 -3.27 -6.37
C GLU A 42 -11.37 -2.30 -5.71
N GLU A 43 -11.83 -1.17 -5.17
CA GLU A 43 -11.02 -0.21 -4.43
C GLU A 43 -10.44 -0.83 -3.17
N ARG A 44 -11.22 -1.63 -2.43
CA ARG A 44 -10.74 -2.37 -1.25
C ARG A 44 -9.65 -3.35 -1.63
N ASP A 45 -9.88 -4.15 -2.67
CA ASP A 45 -8.91 -5.12 -3.13
C ASP A 45 -7.62 -4.41 -3.56
N VAL A 46 -7.71 -3.31 -4.33
CA VAL A 46 -6.55 -2.50 -4.71
C VAL A 46 -5.78 -2.01 -3.48
N ILE A 47 -6.46 -1.52 -2.44
CA ILE A 47 -5.81 -1.12 -1.17
C ILE A 47 -5.10 -2.33 -0.54
N ASN A 48 -5.73 -3.49 -0.51
CA ASN A 48 -5.17 -4.71 0.06
C ASN A 48 -3.99 -5.31 -0.73
N GLU A 49 -3.74 -4.84 -1.95
CA GLU A 49 -2.54 -5.17 -2.70
C GLU A 49 -1.32 -4.32 -2.32
N HIS A 50 -1.42 -3.38 -1.37
CA HIS A 50 -0.31 -2.53 -0.92
C HIS A 50 0.25 -3.03 0.42
N ASP A 51 1.41 -2.51 0.84
CA ASP A 51 1.99 -2.88 2.13
C ASP A 51 1.31 -2.19 3.33
N LEU A 52 0.64 -1.05 3.09
CA LEU A 52 0.01 -0.21 4.13
C LEU A 52 -1.01 0.76 3.50
N ALA A 53 -2.03 1.13 4.27
CA ALA A 53 -3.02 2.14 3.90
C ALA A 53 -2.98 3.34 4.85
N VAL A 54 -2.89 4.56 4.29
CA VAL A 54 -2.99 5.81 5.04
C VAL A 54 -4.35 6.46 4.76
N TYR A 55 -5.16 6.64 5.80
CA TYR A 55 -6.45 7.32 5.74
C TYR A 55 -6.30 8.75 6.22
N LEU A 56 -6.36 9.71 5.30
CA LEU A 56 -6.50 11.13 5.65
C LEU A 56 -7.97 11.49 5.81
N LEU A 57 -8.41 11.61 7.06
CA LEU A 57 -9.76 11.96 7.43
C LEU A 57 -9.89 13.46 7.72
N GLY A 58 -11.13 13.93 7.85
CA GLY A 58 -11.42 15.35 8.05
C GLY A 58 -11.15 15.85 9.48
N ASP A 59 -11.61 17.06 9.76
CA ASP A 59 -11.28 17.76 11.01
C ASP A 59 -12.23 17.44 12.18
N PHE A 60 -13.39 16.85 11.88
CA PHE A 60 -14.46 16.65 12.86
C PHE A 60 -14.45 15.23 13.43
N GLU A 61 -14.27 15.13 14.75
CA GLU A 61 -14.33 13.90 15.55
C GLU A 61 -15.56 13.04 15.21
N THR A 62 -16.75 13.62 15.27
CA THR A 62 -18.02 12.91 14.99
C THR A 62 -18.08 12.35 13.57
N CYS A 63 -17.50 13.05 12.60
CA CYS A 63 -17.47 12.57 11.21
C CYS A 63 -16.54 11.36 11.06
N ILE A 64 -15.42 11.33 11.78
CA ILE A 64 -14.47 10.21 11.80
C ILE A 64 -15.13 8.99 12.43
N GLU A 65 -15.70 9.16 13.62
CA GLU A 65 -16.36 8.10 14.40
C GLU A 65 -17.47 7.41 13.59
N HIS A 66 -18.30 8.18 12.88
CA HIS A 66 -19.38 7.60 12.08
C HIS A 66 -18.94 6.95 10.77
N LYS A 67 -17.87 7.45 10.13
CA LYS A 67 -17.51 7.03 8.75
C LYS A 67 -16.39 6.01 8.70
N PHE A 68 -15.42 6.11 9.60
CA PHE A 68 -14.26 5.25 9.57
C PHE A 68 -14.58 3.76 9.69
N PRO A 69 -15.55 3.31 10.52
CA PRO A 69 -15.93 1.90 10.58
C PRO A 69 -16.38 1.31 9.23
N ILE A 70 -17.02 2.13 8.39
CA ILE A 70 -17.46 1.74 7.04
C ILE A 70 -16.26 1.69 6.08
N LEU A 71 -15.39 2.69 6.16
CA LEU A 71 -14.21 2.82 5.29
C LEU A 71 -13.21 1.69 5.50
N ARG A 72 -12.92 1.34 6.76
CA ARG A 72 -11.93 0.31 7.08
C ARG A 72 -12.40 -1.12 6.80
N ARG A 73 -13.69 -1.33 6.55
CA ARG A 73 -14.25 -2.68 6.37
C ARG A 73 -13.60 -3.36 5.16
N GLY A 74 -13.10 -4.57 5.38
CA GLY A 74 -12.47 -5.39 4.33
C GLY A 74 -11.05 -4.96 4.00
N ILE A 75 -10.42 -4.12 4.83
CA ILE A 75 -9.01 -3.75 4.69
C ILE A 75 -8.19 -4.62 5.64
N HIS A 76 -7.18 -5.27 5.09
CA HIS A 76 -6.37 -6.29 5.78
C HIS A 76 -4.90 -5.88 5.91
N VAL A 77 -4.48 -4.89 5.14
CA VAL A 77 -3.17 -4.24 5.28
C VAL A 77 -3.19 -3.34 6.52
N PRO A 78 -2.03 -3.08 7.15
CA PRO A 78 -1.94 -2.15 8.26
C PRO A 78 -2.53 -0.79 7.90
N ILE A 79 -3.25 -0.19 8.85
CA ILE A 79 -3.95 1.08 8.68
C ILE A 79 -3.31 2.15 9.56
N ILE A 80 -3.00 3.29 8.96
CA ILE A 80 -2.65 4.52 9.67
C ILE A 80 -3.73 5.57 9.43
N VAL A 81 -4.24 6.16 10.51
CA VAL A 81 -5.24 7.23 10.42
C VAL A 81 -4.63 8.58 10.73
N LEU A 82 -4.86 9.53 9.82
CA LEU A 82 -4.55 10.94 9.95
C LEU A 82 -5.86 11.71 10.09
N GLY A 83 -5.91 12.71 10.96
CA GLY A 83 -7.11 13.56 11.09
C GLY A 83 -6.85 14.83 11.89
N GLY A 84 -7.78 15.78 11.79
CA GLY A 84 -7.68 17.06 12.52
C GLY A 84 -7.74 16.95 14.05
N PRO A 85 -8.49 16.01 14.66
CA PRO A 85 -8.42 15.78 16.11
C PRO A 85 -7.03 15.35 16.59
N SER A 86 -6.74 15.52 17.88
CA SER A 86 -5.46 15.07 18.46
C SER A 86 -5.29 13.55 18.37
N THR A 87 -4.04 13.06 18.46
CA THR A 87 -3.73 11.63 18.40
C THR A 87 -4.50 10.86 19.49
N GLU A 88 -4.55 11.38 20.71
CA GLU A 88 -5.29 10.79 21.82
C GLU A 88 -6.79 10.72 21.54
N THR A 89 -7.33 11.75 20.87
CA THR A 89 -8.74 11.78 20.46
C THR A 89 -9.02 10.74 19.39
N LEU A 90 -8.16 10.63 18.36
CA LEU A 90 -8.29 9.61 17.32
C LEU A 90 -8.24 8.19 17.92
N MET A 91 -7.31 7.94 18.84
CA MET A 91 -7.20 6.65 19.54
C MET A 91 -8.45 6.32 20.36
N ARG A 92 -9.10 7.34 20.95
CA ARG A 92 -10.32 7.16 21.76
C ARG A 92 -11.54 6.82 20.91
N ILE A 93 -11.72 7.49 19.76
CA ILE A 93 -12.95 7.38 18.96
C ILE A 93 -12.90 6.27 17.90
N ILE A 94 -11.72 5.76 17.58
CA ILE A 94 -11.55 4.73 16.55
C ILE A 94 -11.54 3.36 17.24
N ASP A 95 -12.66 2.67 17.09
CA ASP A 95 -12.85 1.30 17.53
C ASP A 95 -13.29 0.41 16.35
N PRO A 96 -12.65 -0.74 16.11
CA PRO A 96 -11.44 -1.24 16.78
C PRO A 96 -10.19 -0.43 16.43
N PRO A 97 -9.12 -0.53 17.25
CA PRO A 97 -7.90 0.23 17.04
C PRO A 97 -7.21 -0.14 15.72
N VAL A 98 -6.43 0.80 15.20
CA VAL A 98 -5.59 0.65 14.00
C VAL A 98 -4.11 0.63 14.37
N ASP A 99 -3.26 0.36 13.38
CA ASP A 99 -1.83 0.15 13.58
C ASP A 99 -1.06 1.44 13.92
N GLY A 100 -1.57 2.59 13.49
CA GLY A 100 -0.98 3.89 13.80
C GLY A 100 -1.92 5.10 13.66
N TYR A 101 -1.56 6.18 14.33
CA TYR A 101 -2.35 7.41 14.42
C TYR A 101 -1.46 8.63 14.36
N VAL A 102 -1.87 9.65 13.61
CA VAL A 102 -1.25 10.99 13.67
C VAL A 102 -2.37 12.03 13.69
N GLY A 103 -2.53 12.68 14.84
CA GLY A 103 -3.52 13.74 15.02
C GLY A 103 -3.02 15.10 14.54
N ASN A 104 -3.94 16.07 14.56
CA ASN A 104 -3.73 17.43 14.07
C ASN A 104 -3.34 17.50 12.57
N VAL A 105 -3.50 16.40 11.83
CA VAL A 105 -3.26 16.29 10.38
C VAL A 105 -4.60 16.31 9.65
N GLY A 106 -5.23 17.47 9.69
CA GLY A 106 -6.55 17.71 9.14
C GLY A 106 -6.54 18.19 7.69
N ARG A 107 -7.66 18.77 7.26
CA ARG A 107 -7.79 19.41 5.95
C ARG A 107 -7.38 20.87 6.03
N PHE A 108 -6.22 21.19 5.46
CA PHE A 108 -5.80 22.56 5.20
C PHE A 108 -5.90 22.91 3.70
N MET A 109 -6.12 24.20 3.40
CA MET A 109 -6.39 24.73 2.05
C MET A 109 -5.13 25.24 1.32
N HIS A 110 -3.98 25.28 1.99
CA HIS A 110 -2.70 25.70 1.41
C HIS A 110 -1.76 24.51 1.23
N ARG A 111 -0.64 24.72 0.54
CA ARG A 111 0.45 23.73 0.53
C ARG A 111 1.24 23.85 1.81
N THR A 112 1.68 22.71 2.31
CA THR A 112 2.62 22.60 3.43
C THR A 112 3.92 23.33 3.09
N LYS A 113 4.15 24.51 3.66
CA LYS A 113 5.33 25.37 3.37
C LYS A 113 6.02 25.88 4.62
N GLU A 114 5.30 25.96 5.73
CA GLU A 114 5.83 26.43 7.01
C GLU A 114 6.53 25.29 7.77
N SER A 115 7.44 25.63 8.69
CA SER A 115 8.25 24.63 9.40
C SER A 115 7.43 23.66 10.24
N GLU A 116 6.41 24.14 10.95
CA GLU A 116 5.51 23.33 11.79
C GLU A 116 4.73 22.29 10.96
N GLU A 117 4.49 22.65 9.71
CA GLU A 117 3.76 21.89 8.71
C GLU A 117 4.62 20.75 8.14
N LEU A 118 5.94 20.97 8.02
CA LEU A 118 6.92 19.93 7.68
C LEU A 118 7.12 18.94 8.84
N ASP A 119 7.19 19.44 10.08
CA ASP A 119 7.31 18.60 11.28
C ASP A 119 6.15 17.58 11.37
N MET A 120 4.95 18.00 10.97
CA MET A 120 3.79 17.13 10.88
C MET A 120 3.97 16.02 9.83
N LEU A 121 4.52 16.34 8.65
CA LEU A 121 4.80 15.33 7.62
C LEU A 121 5.89 14.33 8.09
N ASP A 122 6.87 14.81 8.85
CA ASP A 122 7.88 13.95 9.49
C ASP A 122 7.26 13.01 10.52
N GLN A 123 6.28 13.47 11.31
CA GLN A 123 5.51 12.60 12.21
C GLN A 123 4.77 11.50 11.43
N VAL A 124 4.17 11.84 10.28
CA VAL A 124 3.52 10.84 9.40
C VAL A 124 4.51 9.80 8.91
N VAL A 125 5.68 10.21 8.43
CA VAL A 125 6.73 9.29 7.97
C VAL A 125 7.25 8.42 9.12
N THR A 126 7.44 9.00 10.30
CA THR A 126 7.90 8.28 11.50
C THR A 126 6.91 7.18 11.88
N GLU A 127 5.61 7.51 11.88
CA GLU A 127 4.56 6.56 12.23
C GLU A 127 4.42 5.45 11.17
N ILE A 128 4.50 5.79 9.87
CA ILE A 128 4.56 4.81 8.78
C ILE A 128 5.73 3.85 8.98
N THR A 129 6.91 4.39 9.28
CA THR A 129 8.13 3.60 9.48
C THR A 129 7.96 2.64 10.66
N ARG A 130 7.45 3.13 11.80
CA ARG A 130 7.16 2.31 12.99
C ARG A 130 6.21 1.16 12.70
N VAL A 131 5.14 1.39 11.93
CA VAL A 131 4.17 0.35 11.58
C VAL A 131 4.78 -0.68 10.63
N LEU A 132 5.51 -0.22 9.61
CA LEU A 132 6.19 -1.10 8.66
C LEU A 132 7.28 -1.93 9.34
N ASP A 133 8.04 -1.39 10.28
CA ASP A 133 9.07 -2.12 11.02
C ASP A 133 8.47 -3.24 11.87
N LYS A 134 7.36 -2.99 12.58
CA LYS A 134 6.61 -4.05 13.28
C LYS A 134 6.14 -5.15 12.32
N LYS A 135 5.73 -4.77 11.10
CA LYS A 135 5.34 -5.72 10.07
C LYS A 135 6.54 -6.52 9.57
N ARG A 136 7.72 -5.90 9.40
CA ARG A 136 8.98 -6.59 9.05
C ARG A 136 9.38 -7.58 10.12
N GLU A 137 9.28 -7.21 11.40
CA GLU A 137 9.54 -8.13 12.53
C GLU A 137 8.59 -9.33 12.51
N ALA A 138 7.31 -9.13 12.18
CA ALA A 138 6.36 -10.22 12.04
C ALA A 138 6.71 -11.15 10.87
N ILE A 139 7.08 -10.59 9.72
CA ILE A 139 7.52 -11.36 8.54
C ILE A 139 8.82 -12.10 8.84
N ALA A 140 9.75 -11.52 9.59
CA ALA A 140 11.02 -12.16 9.92
C ALA A 140 10.87 -13.47 10.74
N LYS A 141 9.73 -13.65 11.42
CA LYS A 141 9.42 -14.92 12.12
C LYS A 141 9.17 -16.07 11.17
N ASP A 142 8.69 -15.78 9.97
CA ASP A 142 8.42 -16.74 8.90
C ASP A 142 8.65 -16.06 7.54
N PRO A 143 9.94 -15.92 7.14
CA PRO A 143 10.32 -15.07 6.01
C PRO A 143 9.84 -15.66 4.67
N PRO A 144 9.72 -14.81 3.62
CA PRO A 144 9.40 -15.28 2.28
C PRO A 144 10.46 -16.26 1.78
N SER A 145 10.05 -17.30 1.07
CA SER A 145 10.93 -18.33 0.49
C SER A 145 11.99 -17.81 -0.46
N VAL A 146 11.75 -16.64 -1.05
CA VAL A 146 12.74 -15.89 -1.81
C VAL A 146 12.61 -14.42 -1.47
N SER A 147 13.72 -13.70 -1.36
CA SER A 147 13.63 -12.26 -1.13
C SER A 147 12.94 -11.57 -2.33
N PRO A 148 12.02 -10.62 -2.10
CA PRO A 148 11.39 -9.87 -3.19
C PRO A 148 12.39 -9.20 -4.15
N ALA A 149 13.51 -8.68 -3.61
CA ALA A 149 14.56 -8.06 -4.41
C ALA A 149 15.23 -9.06 -5.37
N ARG A 150 15.60 -10.26 -4.89
CA ARG A 150 16.16 -11.32 -5.73
C ARG A 150 15.19 -11.71 -6.85
N LEU A 151 13.90 -11.86 -6.52
CA LEU A 151 12.89 -12.21 -7.50
C LEU A 151 12.70 -11.10 -8.56
N MET A 152 12.80 -9.83 -8.17
CA MET A 152 12.78 -8.70 -9.10
C MET A 152 13.95 -8.77 -10.08
N ASP A 153 15.17 -9.03 -9.59
CA ASP A 153 16.37 -9.11 -10.44
C ASP A 153 16.25 -10.26 -11.45
N ILE A 154 15.76 -11.43 -11.00
CA ILE A 154 15.52 -12.59 -11.86
C ILE A 154 14.51 -12.25 -12.96
N ILE A 155 13.34 -11.71 -12.61
CA ILE A 155 12.32 -11.34 -13.60
C ILE A 155 12.85 -10.27 -14.56
N SER A 156 13.57 -9.27 -14.04
CA SER A 156 14.14 -8.22 -14.87
C SER A 156 15.21 -8.73 -15.84
N SER A 157 15.89 -9.82 -15.51
CA SER A 157 16.94 -10.39 -16.36
C SER A 157 16.42 -11.40 -17.39
N GLN A 158 15.30 -12.06 -17.10
CA GLN A 158 14.76 -13.14 -17.96
C GLN A 158 13.55 -12.72 -18.80
N VAL A 159 12.92 -11.57 -18.51
CA VAL A 159 11.71 -11.11 -19.20
C VAL A 159 11.97 -9.77 -19.88
N ASP A 160 12.43 -9.80 -21.14
CA ASP A 160 12.81 -8.59 -21.89
C ASP A 160 11.67 -7.57 -22.02
N GLU A 161 10.41 -8.02 -22.13
CA GLU A 161 9.25 -7.12 -22.29
C GLU A 161 9.06 -6.17 -21.10
N ILE A 162 9.67 -6.46 -19.95
CA ILE A 162 9.63 -5.55 -18.80
C ILE A 162 10.32 -4.21 -19.10
N HIS A 163 11.31 -4.21 -19.99
CA HIS A 163 12.05 -3.02 -20.40
C HIS A 163 11.27 -2.13 -21.37
N GLU A 164 10.21 -2.68 -21.98
CA GLU A 164 9.31 -1.94 -22.88
C GLU A 164 8.15 -1.26 -22.12
N VAL A 165 8.01 -1.54 -20.82
CA VAL A 165 6.96 -0.94 -20.00
C VAL A 165 7.22 0.56 -19.79
N LEU A 166 6.35 1.40 -20.36
CA LEU A 166 6.46 2.86 -20.29
C LEU A 166 6.08 3.46 -18.92
N SER A 167 5.38 2.71 -18.08
CA SER A 167 4.97 3.20 -16.77
C SER A 167 6.17 3.19 -15.79
N PRO A 168 6.26 4.17 -14.87
CA PRO A 168 7.35 4.20 -13.90
C PRO A 168 7.34 2.92 -13.05
N THR A 169 8.53 2.43 -12.67
CA THR A 169 8.72 1.18 -11.91
C THR A 169 7.92 0.00 -12.47
N PRO A 170 8.39 -0.60 -13.59
CA PRO A 170 7.78 -1.77 -14.23
C PRO A 170 7.57 -2.95 -13.28
N ILE A 171 8.52 -3.15 -12.36
CA ILE A 171 8.40 -4.04 -11.21
C ILE A 171 8.39 -3.18 -9.96
N THR A 172 7.36 -3.33 -9.13
CA THR A 172 7.27 -2.68 -7.82
C THR A 172 7.50 -3.72 -6.74
N VAL A 173 8.55 -3.52 -5.94
CA VAL A 173 8.87 -4.40 -4.81
C VAL A 173 7.98 -4.09 -3.63
N GLN A 174 7.47 -5.13 -2.98
CA GLN A 174 6.64 -5.08 -1.78
C GLN A 174 7.29 -5.93 -0.68
N MET A 175 6.76 -5.87 0.54
CA MET A 175 7.38 -6.58 1.67
C MET A 175 7.44 -8.11 1.49
N THR A 176 6.46 -8.68 0.82
CA THR A 176 6.29 -10.14 0.65
C THR A 176 5.99 -10.53 -0.80
N GLY A 177 6.32 -9.67 -1.76
CA GLY A 177 5.87 -9.87 -3.13
C GLY A 177 6.32 -8.79 -4.10
N LEU A 178 5.80 -8.88 -5.31
CA LEU A 178 6.06 -7.96 -6.40
C LEU A 178 4.77 -7.63 -7.13
N ARG A 179 4.69 -6.41 -7.68
CA ARG A 179 3.73 -6.08 -8.73
C ARG A 179 4.48 -5.92 -10.05
N VAL A 180 4.16 -6.74 -11.02
CA VAL A 180 4.78 -6.74 -12.35
C VAL A 180 3.77 -6.17 -13.35
N LYS A 181 4.14 -5.06 -14.00
CA LYS A 181 3.25 -4.30 -14.89
C LYS A 181 3.23 -4.85 -16.31
N LEU A 182 3.01 -6.15 -16.41
CA LEU A 182 2.81 -6.89 -17.66
C LEU A 182 1.40 -7.54 -17.65
N PRO A 183 0.77 -7.73 -18.83
CA PRO A 183 -0.55 -8.36 -18.93
C PRO A 183 -0.60 -9.77 -18.31
N TYR A 184 -1.51 -9.98 -17.36
CA TYR A 184 -1.63 -11.22 -16.60
C TYR A 184 -1.83 -12.45 -17.48
N ASP A 185 -2.82 -12.43 -18.36
CA ASP A 185 -3.17 -13.61 -19.18
C ASP A 185 -2.01 -14.10 -20.05
N ARG A 186 -1.15 -13.18 -20.52
CA ARG A 186 0.00 -13.52 -21.36
C ARG A 186 1.20 -13.95 -20.53
N PHE A 187 1.52 -13.22 -19.45
CA PHE A 187 2.81 -13.37 -18.77
C PHE A 187 2.74 -14.21 -17.49
N ALA A 188 1.57 -14.39 -16.87
CA ALA A 188 1.46 -15.21 -15.67
C ALA A 188 1.94 -16.66 -15.86
N PRO A 189 1.59 -17.38 -16.96
CA PRO A 189 2.13 -18.72 -17.22
C PRO A 189 3.64 -18.71 -17.44
N LEU A 190 4.16 -17.70 -18.15
CA LEU A 190 5.59 -17.57 -18.44
C LEU A 190 6.39 -17.33 -17.16
N LEU A 191 5.94 -16.41 -16.31
CA LEU A 191 6.58 -16.14 -15.02
C LEU A 191 6.60 -17.38 -14.14
N LYS A 192 5.56 -18.21 -14.19
CA LYS A 192 5.46 -19.42 -13.35
C LYS A 192 6.60 -20.41 -13.59
N GLU A 193 7.07 -20.51 -14.83
CA GLU A 193 8.11 -21.47 -15.26
C GLU A 193 9.54 -20.93 -15.11
N ILE A 194 9.71 -19.65 -14.74
CA ILE A 194 11.03 -19.06 -14.55
C ILE A 194 11.75 -19.77 -13.39
N VAL A 195 12.96 -20.24 -13.68
CA VAL A 195 13.82 -20.91 -12.69
C VAL A 195 14.57 -19.87 -11.88
N ILE A 196 14.49 -20.01 -10.55
CA ILE A 196 15.21 -19.19 -9.56
C ILE A 196 16.58 -19.78 -9.29
N GLU A 197 16.63 -21.05 -8.87
CA GLU A 197 17.84 -21.78 -8.50
C GLU A 197 17.57 -23.29 -8.47
N GLU A 198 18.54 -24.12 -8.87
CA GLU A 198 18.48 -25.59 -8.76
C GLU A 198 17.19 -26.25 -9.30
N GLY A 199 16.56 -25.64 -10.31
CA GLY A 199 15.31 -26.14 -10.91
C GLY A 199 14.03 -25.70 -10.19
N ILE A 200 14.15 -24.96 -9.10
CA ILE A 200 13.02 -24.36 -8.37
C ILE A 200 12.47 -23.18 -9.16
N THR A 201 11.17 -23.19 -9.41
CA THR A 201 10.47 -22.19 -10.21
C THR A 201 9.76 -21.13 -9.36
N ILE A 202 9.44 -19.98 -9.96
CA ILE A 202 8.61 -18.96 -9.30
C ILE A 202 7.26 -19.54 -8.86
N GLY A 203 6.66 -20.41 -9.67
CA GLY A 203 5.36 -21.03 -9.38
C GLY A 203 5.33 -21.91 -8.13
N GLU A 204 6.48 -22.43 -7.69
CA GLU A 204 6.60 -23.22 -6.47
C GLU A 204 6.66 -22.35 -5.22
N VAL A 205 7.33 -21.19 -5.31
CA VAL A 205 7.57 -20.30 -4.17
C VAL A 205 6.64 -19.10 -4.08
N ALA A 206 5.81 -18.83 -5.10
CA ALA A 206 4.93 -17.69 -5.14
C ALA A 206 3.58 -17.98 -5.79
N GLU A 207 2.53 -17.29 -5.33
CA GLU A 207 1.25 -17.21 -6.02
C GLU A 207 1.27 -16.08 -7.06
N ILE A 208 0.77 -16.37 -8.25
CA ILE A 208 0.69 -15.44 -9.38
C ILE A 208 -0.78 -15.08 -9.60
N LEU A 209 -1.17 -13.90 -9.11
CA LEU A 209 -2.55 -13.42 -9.06
C LEU A 209 -2.78 -12.27 -10.03
N PRO A 210 -3.99 -12.12 -10.60
CA PRO A 210 -4.34 -10.92 -11.35
C PRO A 210 -4.46 -9.74 -10.39
N SER A 211 -3.90 -8.59 -10.76
CA SER A 211 -4.10 -7.37 -10.01
C SER A 211 -5.49 -6.78 -10.26
N ARG A 212 -6.07 -6.14 -9.25
CA ARG A 212 -7.28 -5.32 -9.35
C ARG A 212 -7.00 -3.89 -9.79
N MET A 213 -5.74 -3.47 -9.84
CA MET A 213 -5.40 -2.12 -10.29
C MET A 213 -5.57 -1.98 -11.81
N ARG A 214 -5.09 -2.97 -12.56
CA ARG A 214 -5.14 -3.15 -14.02
C ARG A 214 -4.93 -4.63 -14.31
N ASP A 215 -4.84 -5.02 -15.58
CA ASP A 215 -4.43 -6.35 -16.05
C ASP A 215 -2.99 -6.74 -15.68
N TYR A 216 -2.40 -6.14 -14.64
CA TYR A 216 -1.06 -6.43 -14.13
C TYR A 216 -1.02 -7.73 -13.32
N ILE A 217 0.18 -8.17 -13.02
CA ILE A 217 0.45 -9.37 -12.23
C ILE A 217 0.83 -8.95 -10.80
N LEU A 218 0.21 -9.62 -9.82
CA LEU A 218 0.58 -9.57 -8.42
C LEU A 218 1.22 -10.91 -8.03
N LEU A 219 2.50 -10.86 -7.68
CA LEU A 219 3.26 -11.98 -7.13
C LEU A 219 3.22 -11.91 -5.60
N ARG A 220 2.69 -12.94 -4.95
CA ARG A 220 2.76 -13.11 -3.49
C ARG A 220 3.70 -14.25 -3.17
N ILE A 221 4.85 -13.94 -2.58
CA ILE A 221 5.85 -14.94 -2.24
C ILE A 221 5.37 -15.64 -0.98
N LYS A 222 5.31 -16.97 -1.04
CA LYS A 222 4.91 -17.80 0.08
C LYS A 222 6.00 -17.79 1.14
N PRO A 223 5.64 -17.85 2.43
CA PRO A 223 6.62 -17.96 3.49
C PRO A 223 7.28 -19.36 3.48
N PHE A 224 8.44 -19.45 4.12
CA PHE A 224 9.19 -20.70 4.26
C PHE A 224 8.34 -21.83 4.85
N SER A 225 7.50 -21.55 5.84
CA SER A 225 6.64 -22.56 6.46
C SER A 225 5.66 -23.24 5.50
N GLU A 226 5.28 -22.59 4.40
CA GLU A 226 4.34 -23.13 3.41
C GLU A 226 5.05 -23.95 2.33
N THR A 227 6.27 -23.58 1.94
CA THR A 227 6.99 -24.20 0.82
C THR A 227 8.05 -25.21 1.28
N ASN A 228 8.58 -25.04 2.49
CA ASN A 228 9.83 -25.64 2.97
C ASN A 228 11.05 -25.37 2.04
N ILE A 229 10.99 -24.29 1.27
CA ILE A 229 12.02 -23.88 0.31
C ILE A 229 12.57 -22.52 0.71
N MET A 230 13.89 -22.38 0.66
CA MET A 230 14.61 -21.12 0.87
C MET A 230 15.62 -20.93 -0.27
N VAL A 231 15.39 -19.90 -1.08
CA VAL A 231 16.22 -19.51 -2.24
C VAL A 231 16.30 -18.00 -2.37
#